data_AF-A0A1E5QTJ8-F1
#
_entry.id   AF-A0A1E5QTJ8-F1
#
_cell.length_a   1.000
_cell.length_b   1.000
_cell.length_c   1.000
_cell.angle_alpha   90.00
_cell.angle_beta   90.00
_cell.angle_gamma   90.00
#
_symmetry.space_group_name_H-M   'P 1'
#
loop_
_entity.id
_entity.type
_entity.pdbx_description
1 polymer ?
#
loop_
_entity_poly.entity_id
_entity_poly.type
_entity_poly.pdbx_seq_one_letter_code
_entity_poly.pdbx_strand_id
1 'polypeptide(L)'
;MFGEEIVEDEDDDEDDDDDFDDEDDNKEIQIDIQELIVRPLSQAKFNRNCYLAIDRTAELMTRPLKDFAELGNIPQEESNQKTLPIFENHRVAKRFCDRRGKVIKLPDTRIIEKTASCLKSKGITRVLMNGKVFNLNGDT
;
A
#
# COMPACT_ATOMS: atom_id res chain seq x y z
N MET A 1 9.66 49.18 -5.19
CA MET A 1 9.43 47.98 -6.03
C MET A 1 9.55 46.80 -5.10
N PHE A 2 8.45 46.06 -4.90
CA PHE A 2 8.44 44.79 -4.19
C PHE A 2 8.80 43.70 -5.19
N GLY A 3 9.88 42.97 -4.94
CA GLY A 3 10.16 41.69 -5.57
C GLY A 3 9.99 40.63 -4.50
N GLU A 4 8.93 39.83 -4.60
CA GLU A 4 8.73 38.65 -3.76
C GLU A 4 9.84 37.64 -4.04
N GLU A 5 10.59 37.27 -2.99
CA GLU A 5 11.42 36.07 -2.98
C GLU A 5 10.52 34.85 -3.02
N ILE A 6 10.83 33.93 -3.94
CA ILE A 6 10.23 32.61 -4.02
C ILE A 6 10.73 31.83 -2.81
N VAL A 7 9.86 31.55 -1.85
CA VAL A 7 10.12 30.53 -0.84
C VAL A 7 9.99 29.17 -1.52
N GLU A 8 11.12 28.54 -1.79
CA GLU A 8 11.16 27.12 -2.09
C GLU A 8 10.83 26.41 -0.76
N ASP A 9 9.65 25.79 -0.69
CA ASP A 9 9.31 24.88 0.40
C ASP A 9 10.30 23.70 0.34
N GLU A 10 11.38 23.80 1.11
CA GLU A 10 12.24 22.67 1.47
C GLU A 10 11.35 21.69 2.25
N ASP A 11 10.88 20.65 1.56
CA ASP A 11 10.35 19.46 2.22
C ASP A 11 11.46 18.92 3.13
N ASP A 12 11.32 19.22 4.42
CA ASP A 12 12.15 18.78 5.53
C ASP A 12 12.02 17.25 5.66
N ASP A 13 12.76 16.54 4.82
CA ASP A 13 13.02 15.11 4.99
C ASP A 13 13.92 14.98 6.23
N GLU A 14 13.30 14.92 7.41
CA GLU A 14 13.94 14.47 8.65
C GLU A 14 14.45 13.03 8.43
N ASP A 15 15.69 12.90 7.95
CA ASP A 15 16.47 11.67 7.97
C ASP A 15 16.80 11.34 9.44
N ASP A 16 15.83 10.75 10.12
CA ASP A 16 16.02 10.10 11.42
C ASP A 16 16.74 8.76 11.17
N ASP A 17 18.07 8.85 11.03
CA ASP A 17 19.00 7.72 11.01
C ASP A 17 19.05 7.05 12.39
N ASP A 18 17.94 6.43 12.78
CA ASP A 18 17.90 5.47 13.89
C ASP A 18 18.52 4.15 13.40
N ASP A 19 19.82 4.03 13.67
CA ASP A 19 20.64 2.82 13.58
C ASP A 19 20.13 1.78 14.59
N PHE A 20 19.07 1.08 14.21
CA PHE A 20 18.55 -0.06 14.96
C PHE A 20 19.32 -1.32 14.54
N ASP A 21 20.11 -1.82 15.48
CA ASP A 21 20.79 -3.11 15.49
C ASP A 21 19.82 -4.20 15.00
N ASP A 22 20.14 -4.79 13.84
CA ASP A 22 19.44 -5.96 13.29
C ASP A 22 19.77 -7.17 14.18
N GLU A 23 19.14 -7.23 15.37
CA GLU A 23 18.97 -8.51 16.06
C GLU A 23 17.99 -9.34 15.23
N ASP A 24 18.57 -10.13 14.32
CA ASP A 24 17.95 -11.17 13.50
C ASP A 24 17.35 -12.26 14.40
N ASP A 25 16.20 -11.91 14.98
CA ASP A 25 15.39 -12.74 15.84
C ASP A 25 14.61 -13.71 14.93
N ASN A 26 15.35 -14.71 14.38
CA ASN A 26 14.85 -15.84 13.60
C ASN A 26 13.90 -16.70 14.43
N LYS A 27 12.71 -16.18 14.73
CA LYS A 27 11.59 -16.95 15.22
C LYS A 27 11.03 -17.72 14.03
N GLU A 28 11.22 -19.04 14.01
CA GLU A 28 10.50 -19.94 13.12
C GLU A 28 8.99 -19.81 13.41
N ILE A 29 8.33 -18.96 12.63
CA ILE A 29 6.88 -18.79 12.66
C ILE A 29 6.29 -20.04 12.00
N GLN A 30 5.58 -20.86 12.79
CA GLN A 30 4.71 -21.90 12.24
C GLN A 30 3.59 -21.20 11.45
N ILE A 31 3.70 -21.19 10.12
CA ILE A 31 2.69 -20.61 9.24
C ILE A 31 1.57 -21.63 9.12
N ASP A 32 0.52 -21.47 9.91
CA ASP A 32 -0.77 -22.08 9.62
C ASP A 32 -1.21 -21.58 8.24
N ILE A 33 -1.14 -22.45 7.23
CA ILE A 33 -1.52 -22.12 5.85
C ILE A 33 -3.05 -22.02 5.80
N GLN A 34 -3.56 -20.86 6.20
CA GLN A 34 -4.96 -20.51 6.05
C GLN A 34 -5.22 -20.11 4.60
N GLU A 35 -6.39 -20.50 4.09
CA GLU A 35 -6.87 -20.06 2.80
C GLU A 35 -7.18 -18.55 2.84
N LEU A 36 -6.72 -17.83 1.81
CA LEU A 36 -6.94 -16.40 1.73
C LEU A 36 -8.43 -16.08 1.63
N ILE A 37 -8.93 -15.26 2.55
CA ILE A 37 -10.31 -14.75 2.51
C ILE A 37 -10.32 -13.32 1.96
N VAL A 38 -11.03 -13.12 0.85
CA VAL A 38 -11.32 -11.80 0.30
C VAL A 38 -12.59 -11.25 0.94
N ARG A 39 -12.52 -10.02 1.45
CA ARG A 39 -13.63 -9.33 2.13
C ARG A 39 -14.14 -8.15 1.31
N PRO A 40 -15.36 -7.65 1.48
CA PRO A 40 -15.74 -6.37 0.88
C PRO A 40 -14.93 -5.21 1.45
N LEU A 41 -14.70 -4.19 0.62
CA LEU A 41 -14.02 -2.95 1.04
C LEU A 41 -14.73 -2.27 2.23
N SER A 42 -16.05 -2.42 2.37
CA SER A 42 -16.83 -1.89 3.50
C SER A 42 -16.40 -2.44 4.87
N GLN A 43 -15.72 -3.60 4.90
CA GLN A 43 -15.17 -4.18 6.14
C GLN A 43 -13.74 -3.72 6.44
N ALA A 44 -13.13 -2.92 5.57
CA ALA A 44 -11.77 -2.43 5.77
C ALA A 44 -11.74 -1.43 6.93
N LYS A 45 -10.92 -1.75 7.94
CA LYS A 45 -10.61 -0.84 9.04
C LYS A 45 -9.24 -0.24 8.76
N PHE A 46 -9.24 1.00 8.33
CA PHE A 46 -8.01 1.70 8.02
C PHE A 46 -7.47 2.44 9.24
N ASN A 47 -6.16 2.51 9.35
CA ASN A 47 -5.48 3.29 10.38
C ASN A 47 -5.41 4.78 9.99
N ARG A 48 -5.06 5.64 10.96
CA ARG A 48 -4.91 7.09 10.72
C ARG A 48 -3.77 7.40 9.74
N ASN A 49 -2.71 6.60 9.77
CA ASN A 49 -1.56 6.74 8.90
C ASN A 49 -1.57 5.59 7.90
N CYS A 50 -1.87 5.92 6.65
CA CYS A 50 -1.77 4.99 5.54
C CYS A 50 -0.93 5.61 4.42
N TYR A 51 -0.20 4.78 3.71
CA TYR A 51 0.74 5.19 2.68
C TYR A 51 0.51 4.39 1.40
N LEU A 52 0.63 5.06 0.26
CA LEU A 52 0.61 4.45 -1.07
C LEU A 52 1.97 4.65 -1.74
N ALA A 53 2.39 3.63 -2.48
CA ALA A 53 3.56 3.71 -3.33
C ALA A 53 3.15 4.18 -4.74
N ILE A 54 3.90 5.13 -5.29
CA ILE A 54 3.78 5.57 -6.69
C ILE A 54 5.11 5.44 -7.42
N ASP A 55 5.04 5.24 -8.72
CA ASP A 55 6.22 5.22 -9.58
C ASP A 55 6.70 6.64 -9.93
N ARG A 56 7.72 6.72 -10.79
CA ARG A 56 8.27 8.02 -11.27
C ARG A 56 7.29 8.83 -12.12
N THR A 57 6.22 8.22 -12.62
CA THR A 57 5.19 8.85 -13.46
C THR A 57 3.94 9.22 -12.68
N ALA A 58 3.98 9.10 -11.35
CA ALA A 58 2.86 9.30 -10.43
C ALA A 58 1.71 8.30 -10.63
N GLU A 59 1.99 7.12 -11.18
CA GLU A 59 1.05 6.01 -11.21
C GLU A 59 1.13 5.17 -9.93
N LEU A 60 -0.02 4.67 -9.47
CA LEU A 60 -0.10 3.79 -8.32
C LEU A 60 0.63 2.47 -8.60
N MET A 61 1.56 2.12 -7.72
CA MET A 61 2.24 0.84 -7.76
C MET A 61 1.27 -0.28 -7.37
N THR A 62 1.12 -1.26 -8.24
CA THR A 62 0.23 -2.42 -8.05
C THR A 62 0.93 -3.69 -8.47
N ARG A 63 0.52 -4.83 -7.91
CA ARG A 63 1.04 -6.15 -8.30
C ARG A 63 -0.10 -7.18 -8.37
N PRO A 64 0.04 -8.25 -9.16
CA PRO A 64 -0.80 -9.44 -9.02
C PRO A 64 -0.84 -9.93 -7.57
N LEU A 65 -1.97 -10.45 -7.13
CA LEU A 65 -2.13 -10.88 -5.74
C LEU A 65 -1.13 -11.98 -5.32
N LYS A 66 -0.78 -12.87 -6.26
CA LYS A 66 0.22 -13.93 -6.06
C LYS A 66 1.63 -13.43 -5.71
N ASP A 67 1.94 -12.16 -5.97
CA ASP A 67 3.25 -11.59 -5.68
C ASP A 67 3.38 -11.22 -4.18
N PHE A 68 2.31 -11.34 -3.40
CA PHE A 68 2.30 -11.10 -1.95
C PHE A 68 2.35 -12.44 -1.20
N ALA A 69 3.58 -12.95 -1.00
CA ALA A 69 3.84 -14.26 -0.40
C ALA A 69 3.30 -14.43 1.03
N GLU A 70 3.05 -13.34 1.75
CA GLU A 70 2.57 -13.32 3.14
C GLU A 70 1.09 -13.69 3.29
N LEU A 71 0.34 -13.85 2.19
CA LEU A 71 -1.13 -14.04 2.21
C LEU A 71 -1.60 -15.49 2.38
N GLY A 72 -0.69 -16.45 2.53
CA GLY A 72 -1.04 -17.87 2.62
C GLY A 72 -1.46 -18.46 1.27
N ASN A 73 -2.42 -19.38 1.27
CA ASN A 73 -2.86 -20.05 0.05
C ASN A 73 -3.84 -19.15 -0.73
N ILE A 74 -3.40 -18.66 -1.90
CA ILE A 74 -4.17 -17.75 -2.74
C ILE A 74 -4.95 -18.58 -3.79
N PRO A 75 -6.29 -18.51 -3.83
CA PRO A 75 -7.09 -19.18 -4.85
C PRO A 75 -6.68 -18.78 -6.28
N GLN A 76 -6.76 -19.70 -7.23
CA GLN A 76 -6.34 -19.44 -8.61
C GLN A 76 -7.10 -18.28 -9.26
N GLU A 77 -8.38 -18.11 -8.93
CA GLU A 77 -9.25 -17.03 -9.40
C GLU A 77 -8.77 -15.63 -8.95
N GLU A 78 -8.11 -15.59 -7.78
CA GLU A 78 -7.61 -14.37 -7.14
C GLU A 78 -6.15 -14.06 -7.50
N SER A 79 -5.37 -15.09 -7.85
CA SER A 79 -3.92 -15.03 -8.10
C SER A 79 -3.45 -13.88 -9.00
N ASN A 80 -4.17 -13.61 -10.09
CA ASN A 80 -3.79 -12.60 -11.08
C ASN A 80 -4.53 -11.25 -10.92
N GLN A 81 -5.35 -11.10 -9.87
CA GLN A 81 -6.08 -9.85 -9.64
C GLN A 81 -5.10 -8.72 -9.32
N LYS A 82 -5.26 -7.58 -10.02
CA LYS A 82 -4.39 -6.41 -9.85
C LYS A 82 -4.70 -5.76 -8.51
N THR A 83 -3.72 -5.81 -7.62
CA THR A 83 -3.87 -5.48 -6.21
C THR A 83 -3.09 -4.22 -5.87
N LEU A 84 -3.77 -3.28 -5.21
CA LEU A 84 -3.19 -2.07 -4.65
C LEU A 84 -2.84 -2.30 -3.17
N PRO A 85 -1.56 -2.34 -2.80
CA PRO A 85 -1.17 -2.39 -1.40
C PRO A 85 -1.27 -1.02 -0.74
N ILE A 86 -1.78 -1.02 0.49
CA ILE A 86 -1.82 0.13 1.39
C ILE A 86 -0.99 -0.22 2.61
N PHE A 87 -0.02 0.63 2.90
CA PHE A 87 0.96 0.39 3.95
C PHE A 87 0.64 1.24 5.17
N GLU A 88 0.86 0.69 6.37
CA GLU A 88 0.77 1.43 7.63
C GLU A 88 2.11 2.10 7.98
N ASN A 89 3.20 1.62 7.41
CA ASN A 89 4.57 2.09 7.66
C ASN A 89 5.17 2.70 6.39
N HIS A 90 5.68 3.93 6.49
CA HIS A 90 6.30 4.66 5.39
C HIS A 90 7.52 3.92 4.81
N ARG A 91 8.40 3.37 5.65
CA ARG A 91 9.61 2.65 5.23
C ARG A 91 9.26 1.43 4.41
N VAL A 92 8.23 0.67 4.81
CA VAL A 92 7.74 -0.49 4.04
C VAL A 92 7.18 -0.05 2.68
N ALA A 93 6.39 1.02 2.64
CA ALA A 93 5.89 1.58 1.39
C ALA A 93 7.03 2.03 0.48
N LYS A 94 8.06 2.68 1.04
CA LYS A 94 9.22 3.17 0.29
C LYS A 94 10.05 2.04 -0.29
N ARG A 95 10.24 0.94 0.45
CA ARG A 95 10.90 -0.28 -0.05
C ARG A 95 10.11 -0.96 -1.17
N PHE A 96 8.79 -0.78 -1.21
CA PHE A 96 7.95 -1.30 -2.29
C PHE A 96 8.07 -0.47 -3.59
N CYS A 97 8.43 0.80 -3.49
CA CYS A 97 8.67 1.66 -4.65
C CYS A 97 9.92 1.23 -5.44
N ASP A 98 9.91 1.50 -6.74
CA ASP A 98 11.14 1.49 -7.54
C ASP A 98 12.08 2.63 -7.10
N ARG A 99 13.34 2.60 -7.54
CA ARG A 99 14.39 3.57 -7.16
C ARG A 99 13.98 5.05 -7.27
N ARG A 100 13.07 5.40 -8.19
CA ARG A 100 12.56 6.77 -8.41
C ARG A 100 11.11 6.97 -7.97
N GLY A 101 10.50 5.96 -7.38
CA GLY A 101 9.14 6.03 -6.86
C GLY A 101 9.08 6.86 -5.57
N LYS A 102 7.89 7.39 -5.33
CA LYS A 102 7.58 8.21 -4.15
C LYS A 102 6.51 7.52 -3.32
N VAL A 103 6.42 7.91 -2.05
CA VAL A 103 5.37 7.46 -1.14
C VAL A 103 4.45 8.64 -0.88
N ILE A 104 3.14 8.41 -0.96
CA ILE A 104 2.12 9.41 -0.65
C ILE A 104 1.43 8.99 0.64
N LYS A 105 1.40 9.90 1.62
CA LYS A 105 0.58 9.74 2.81
C LYS A 105 -0.88 10.02 2.46
N LEU A 106 -1.76 9.11 2.84
CA LEU A 106 -3.20 9.30 2.70
C LEU A 106 -3.71 10.19 3.83
N PRO A 107 -4.46 11.27 3.53
CA PRO A 107 -5.06 12.13 4.55
C PRO A 107 -6.27 11.48 5.22
N ASP A 108 -6.99 10.65 4.45
CA ASP A 108 -8.15 9.90 4.90
C ASP A 108 -8.32 8.70 3.96
N THR A 109 -8.60 7.55 4.52
CA THR A 109 -8.72 6.29 3.81
C THR A 109 -10.06 6.12 3.09
N ARG A 110 -11.07 6.94 3.44
CA ARG A 110 -12.28 7.11 2.63
C ARG A 110 -11.98 7.55 1.19
N ILE A 111 -10.77 8.04 0.92
CA ILE A 111 -10.34 8.34 -0.44
C ILE A 111 -10.34 7.10 -1.34
N ILE A 112 -10.04 5.91 -0.81
CA ILE A 112 -10.05 4.65 -1.58
C ILE A 112 -11.47 4.31 -2.04
N GLU A 113 -12.45 4.47 -1.15
CA GLU A 113 -13.86 4.28 -1.50
C GLU A 113 -14.34 5.32 -2.52
N LYS A 114 -14.01 6.60 -2.29
CA LYS A 114 -14.39 7.70 -3.20
C LYS A 114 -13.79 7.55 -4.59
N THR A 115 -12.57 7.02 -4.69
CA THR A 115 -11.84 6.83 -5.95
C THR A 115 -11.98 5.44 -6.53
N ALA A 116 -12.81 4.57 -5.93
CA ALA A 116 -12.96 3.17 -6.34
C ALA A 116 -13.31 3.02 -7.83
N SER A 117 -14.14 3.90 -8.39
CA SER A 117 -14.46 3.90 -9.83
C SER A 117 -13.22 4.12 -10.71
N CYS A 118 -12.36 5.07 -10.32
CA CYS A 118 -11.10 5.36 -11.02
C CYS A 118 -10.06 4.25 -10.83
N LEU A 119 -9.99 3.63 -9.66
CA LEU A 119 -9.12 2.47 -9.42
C LEU A 119 -9.54 1.29 -10.30
N LYS A 120 -10.85 1.02 -10.38
CA LYS A 120 -11.42 -0.02 -11.24
C LYS A 120 -11.19 0.24 -12.72
N SER A 121 -11.29 1.48 -13.19
CA SER A 121 -11.00 1.80 -14.59
C SER A 121 -9.53 1.59 -14.96
N LYS A 122 -8.61 1.67 -13.98
CA LYS A 122 -7.20 1.26 -14.13
C LYS A 122 -6.95 -0.25 -13.95
N GLY A 123 -8.02 -1.04 -13.84
CA GLY A 123 -8.02 -2.49 -13.69
C GLY A 123 -7.72 -2.96 -12.27
N ILE A 124 -7.69 -2.08 -11.27
CA ILE A 124 -7.40 -2.44 -9.87
C ILE A 124 -8.69 -2.99 -9.26
N THR A 125 -8.64 -4.25 -8.82
CA THR A 125 -9.80 -4.99 -8.31
C THR A 125 -9.66 -5.41 -6.85
N ARG A 126 -8.44 -5.36 -6.31
CA ARG A 126 -8.13 -5.73 -4.92
C ARG A 126 -7.36 -4.63 -4.22
N VAL A 127 -7.62 -4.50 -2.93
CA VAL A 127 -6.83 -3.69 -2.00
C VAL A 127 -6.24 -4.62 -0.97
N LEU A 128 -4.93 -4.54 -0.75
CA LEU A 128 -4.23 -5.27 0.30
C LEU A 128 -3.85 -4.31 1.41
N MET A 129 -4.20 -4.63 2.66
CA MET A 129 -3.84 -3.83 3.81
C MET A 129 -3.82 -4.70 5.06
N ASN A 130 -2.76 -4.59 5.86
CA ASN A 130 -2.62 -5.28 7.14
C ASN A 130 -2.87 -6.80 7.02
N GLY A 131 -2.24 -7.42 6.01
CA GLY A 131 -2.38 -8.84 5.68
C GLY A 131 -3.77 -9.27 5.18
N LYS A 132 -4.71 -8.33 4.98
CA LYS A 132 -6.09 -8.61 4.56
C LYS A 132 -6.35 -8.09 3.16
N VAL A 133 -7.10 -8.87 2.40
CA VAL A 133 -7.46 -8.53 1.02
C VAL A 133 -8.92 -8.12 0.96
N PHE A 134 -9.16 -6.99 0.29
CA PHE A 134 -10.48 -6.40 0.13
C PHE A 134 -10.85 -6.28 -1.35
N ASN A 135 -12.08 -6.60 -1.67
CA ASN A 135 -12.66 -6.48 -3.00
C ASN A 135 -13.17 -5.05 -3.25
N LEU A 136 -12.62 -4.40 -4.28
CA LEU A 136 -13.03 -3.06 -4.74
C LEU A 136 -14.36 -3.07 -5.52
N ASN A 137 -14.81 -4.23 -5.99
CA ASN A 137 -16.02 -4.37 -6.79
C ASN A 137 -17.31 -4.38 -5.96
N GLY A 138 -17.21 -4.38 -4.62
CA GLY A 138 -18.36 -4.61 -3.73
C GLY A 138 -18.72 -6.09 -3.65
N ASP A 139 -19.59 -6.45 -2.69
CA ASP A 139 -20.11 -7.82 -2.52
C ASP A 139 -20.88 -8.23 -3.78
N THR A 140 -20.22 -8.95 -4.70
CA THR A 140 -20.89 -9.74 -5.75
C THR A 140 -20.68 -11.21 -5.43
#